data_AF-A0A2D5HED6-F1
#
_entry.id   AF-A0A2D5HED6-F1
#
_cell.length_a   1.000
_cell.length_b   1.000
_cell.length_c   1.000
_cell.angle_alpha   90.00
_cell.angle_beta   90.00
_cell.angle_gamma   90.00
#
_symmetry.space_group_name_H-M   'P 1'
#
loop_
_entity.id
_entity.type
_entity.pdbx_description
1 polymer ?
#
loop_
_entity_poly.entity_id
_entity_poly.type
_entity_poly.pdbx_seq_one_letter_code
_entity_poly.pdbx_strand_id
1 'polypeptide(L)'
;RQFRSLLAETLRARTNRLVVEGGDFEMAGKTQLGGRLLEMGYDVQKRAVVVRFDAILREGAGDASFKTRRFESVVNVMEPKAKYVGPAINQAANDVARQVADWVQGA
;
A
#
# COMPACT_ATOMS: atom_id res chain seq x y z
N ARG A 1 10.38 1.77 -6.29
CA ARG A 1 11.19 1.60 -5.05
C ARG A 1 10.74 2.55 -3.94
N GLN A 2 10.54 3.86 -4.20
CA GLN A 2 10.10 4.83 -3.18
C GLN A 2 8.80 4.46 -2.45
N PHE A 3 7.76 4.00 -3.17
CA PHE A 3 6.49 3.59 -2.54
C PHE A 3 6.63 2.35 -1.64
N ARG A 4 7.54 1.42 -1.97
CA ARG A 4 7.80 0.23 -1.16
C ARG A 4 8.41 0.59 0.19
N SER A 5 9.39 1.50 0.19
CA SER A 5 10.04 1.97 1.42
C SER A 5 9.06 2.71 2.34
N LEU A 6 8.21 3.57 1.78
CA LEU A 6 7.15 4.28 2.52
C LEU A 6 6.15 3.32 3.19
N LEU A 7 5.76 2.26 2.47
CA LEU A 7 4.80 1.27 2.96
C LEU A 7 5.42 0.42 4.09
N ALA A 8 6.69 0.03 3.96
CA ALA A 8 7.43 -0.69 5.00
C ALA A 8 7.62 0.16 6.27
N GLU A 9 7.91 1.45 6.11
CA GLU A 9 8.09 2.38 7.23
C GLU A 9 6.78 2.62 7.99
N THR A 10 5.68 2.85 7.27
CA THR A 10 4.35 3.07 7.86
C THR A 10 3.84 1.85 8.64
N LEU A 11 4.00 0.66 8.06
CA LEU A 11 3.61 -0.58 8.70
C LEU A 11 4.47 -0.88 9.92
N ARG A 12 5.78 -0.61 9.88
CA ARG A 12 6.67 -0.74 11.05
C ARG A 12 6.31 0.24 12.17
N ALA A 13 5.90 1.45 11.82
CA ALA A 13 5.51 2.49 12.78
C ALA A 13 4.13 2.26 13.41
N ARG A 14 3.20 1.61 12.70
CA ARG A 14 1.80 1.42 13.15
C ARG A 14 1.45 0.01 13.58
N THR A 15 2.22 -0.97 13.17
CA THR A 15 2.04 -2.36 13.57
C THR A 15 3.34 -2.86 14.18
N ASN A 16 3.25 -3.54 15.32
CA ASN A 16 4.41 -4.21 15.94
C ASN A 16 4.82 -5.47 15.14
N ARG A 17 4.65 -5.46 13.80
CA ARG A 17 4.81 -6.58 12.88
C ARG A 17 5.88 -6.26 11.84
N LEU A 18 6.78 -7.23 11.65
CA LEU A 18 7.94 -7.14 10.79
C LEU A 18 7.51 -7.19 9.31
N VAL A 19 7.72 -6.09 8.57
CA VAL A 19 7.56 -6.06 7.11
C VAL A 19 8.86 -6.52 6.46
N VAL A 20 8.82 -7.64 5.76
CA VAL A 20 9.98 -8.21 5.06
C VAL A 20 10.00 -7.66 3.64
N GLU A 21 10.95 -6.75 3.37
CA GLU A 21 11.24 -6.28 2.03
C GLU A 21 12.06 -7.31 1.26
N GLY A 22 11.40 -8.09 0.42
CA GLY A 22 12.01 -8.76 -0.72
C GLY A 22 13.04 -9.85 -0.40
N GLY A 23 12.63 -11.09 -0.65
CA GLY A 23 13.55 -12.14 -1.08
C GLY A 23 14.52 -12.63 -0.01
N ASP A 24 14.01 -13.01 1.17
CA ASP A 24 14.49 -14.25 1.78
C ASP A 24 13.37 -14.85 2.62
N PHE A 25 12.99 -16.04 2.16
CA PHE A 25 12.02 -16.93 2.77
C PHE A 25 12.70 -17.56 3.96
N GLU A 26 12.35 -17.17 5.18
CA GLU A 26 12.38 -18.04 6.37
C GLU A 26 12.04 -17.23 7.63
N MET A 27 10.75 -17.10 7.93
CA MET A 27 10.29 -17.07 9.32
C MET A 27 8.88 -17.65 9.38
N ALA A 28 8.83 -18.94 9.67
CA ALA A 28 7.62 -19.72 9.91
C ALA A 28 6.80 -19.10 11.06
N GLY A 29 5.52 -18.78 10.81
CA GLY A 29 4.54 -18.47 11.86
C GLY A 29 3.85 -17.09 11.81
N LYS A 30 4.15 -16.20 10.87
CA LYS A 30 3.61 -14.81 10.86
C LYS A 30 2.79 -14.49 9.61
N THR A 31 1.73 -13.71 9.78
CA THR A 31 0.94 -13.08 8.70
C THR A 31 1.87 -12.32 7.74
N GLN A 32 1.82 -12.65 6.45
CA GLN A 32 2.64 -12.05 5.40
C GLN A 32 1.79 -11.13 4.53
N LEU A 33 2.22 -9.89 4.33
CA LEU A 33 1.60 -8.95 3.40
C LEU A 33 2.48 -8.79 2.17
N GLY A 34 1.95 -9.18 1.01
CA GLY A 34 2.49 -8.89 -0.31
C GLY A 34 1.54 -8.00 -1.10
N GLY A 35 1.95 -7.62 -2.31
CA GLY A 35 1.07 -6.89 -3.21
C GLY A 35 1.79 -6.21 -4.36
N ARG A 36 1.00 -5.57 -5.23
CA ARG A 36 1.48 -4.86 -6.42
C ARG A 36 0.81 -3.50 -6.53
N LEU A 37 1.62 -2.47 -6.77
CA LEU A 37 1.14 -1.15 -7.16
C LEU A 37 0.68 -1.22 -8.62
N LEU A 38 -0.60 -0.89 -8.85
CA LEU A 38 -1.21 -0.88 -10.18
C LEU A 38 -1.11 0.49 -10.83
N GLU A 39 -1.36 1.54 -10.05
CA GLU A 39 -1.36 2.91 -10.53
C GLU A 39 -0.88 3.83 -9.41
N MET A 40 -0.05 4.81 -9.76
CA MET A 40 0.36 5.90 -8.88
C MET A 40 0.77 7.07 -9.77
N GLY A 41 -0.08 8.07 -9.86
CA GLY A 41 0.20 9.21 -10.71
C GLY A 41 -1.02 10.08 -10.92
N TYR A 42 -0.83 11.13 -11.71
CA TYR A 42 -1.90 12.03 -12.10
C TYR A 42 -2.58 11.52 -13.37
N ASP A 43 -3.88 11.26 -13.26
CA ASP A 43 -4.78 10.97 -14.37
C ASP A 43 -5.29 12.31 -14.95
N VAL A 44 -4.86 12.61 -16.17
CA VAL A 44 -5.21 13.87 -16.88
C VAL A 44 -6.69 13.94 -17.21
N GLN A 45 -7.34 12.81 -17.52
CA GLN A 45 -8.76 12.76 -17.86
C GLN A 45 -9.61 13.03 -16.63
N LYS A 46 -9.22 12.44 -15.49
CA LYS A 46 -9.92 12.61 -14.21
C LYS A 46 -9.51 13.87 -13.45
N ARG A 47 -8.44 14.54 -13.88
CA ARG A 47 -7.79 15.65 -13.16
C ARG A 47 -7.54 15.31 -11.70
N ALA A 48 -7.03 14.12 -11.46
CA ALA A 48 -6.86 13.59 -10.12
C ALA A 48 -5.60 12.75 -10.03
N VAL A 49 -4.99 12.75 -8.86
CA VAL A 49 -3.99 11.75 -8.51
C VAL A 49 -4.69 10.49 -8.07
N VAL A 50 -4.31 9.38 -8.66
CA VAL A 50 -4.85 8.06 -8.36
C VAL A 50 -3.72 7.16 -7.87
N VAL A 51 -3.96 6.48 -6.76
CA VAL A 51 -3.09 5.42 -6.25
C VAL A 51 -3.92 4.16 -6.08
N ARG A 52 -3.51 3.08 -6.74
CA ARG A 52 -4.15 1.75 -6.67
C ARG A 52 -3.14 0.69 -6.28
N PHE A 53 -3.49 -0.13 -5.31
CA PHE A 53 -2.66 -1.21 -4.80
C PHE A 53 -3.48 -2.49 -4.63
N ASP A 54 -3.01 -3.58 -5.22
CA ASP A 54 -3.54 -4.91 -4.97
C ASP A 54 -2.72 -5.57 -3.88
N ALA A 55 -3.33 -5.80 -2.71
CA ALA A 55 -2.71 -6.46 -1.58
C ALA A 55 -3.07 -7.94 -1.56
N ILE A 56 -2.12 -8.74 -1.07
CA ILE A 56 -2.27 -10.17 -0.80
C ILE A 56 -1.80 -10.40 0.63
N LEU A 57 -2.70 -10.88 1.49
CA LEU A 57 -2.41 -11.25 2.87
C LEU A 57 -2.41 -12.77 2.95
N ARG A 58 -1.32 -13.34 3.46
CA ARG A 58 -1.19 -14.75 3.77
C ARG A 58 -1.19 -14.93 5.29
N GLU A 59 -2.08 -15.75 5.81
CA GLU A 59 -2.20 -16.01 7.25
C GLU A 59 -1.82 -17.45 7.57
N GLY A 60 -1.13 -17.67 8.70
CA GLY A 60 -0.75 -19.00 9.18
C GLY A 60 0.56 -19.58 8.62
N ALA A 61 1.04 -20.64 9.26
CA ALA A 61 2.13 -21.50 8.77
C ALA A 61 1.53 -22.83 8.29
N GLY A 62 1.82 -23.26 7.06
CA GLY A 62 1.23 -24.46 6.45
C GLY A 62 0.10 -24.11 5.48
N ASP A 63 -1.12 -24.61 5.75
CA ASP A 63 -2.35 -24.41 4.96
C ASP A 63 -2.82 -22.95 5.05
N ALA A 64 -2.06 -22.08 4.41
CA ALA A 64 -2.16 -20.65 4.58
C ALA A 64 -3.36 -20.12 3.80
N SER A 65 -4.27 -19.42 4.49
CA SER A 65 -5.35 -18.69 3.84
C SER A 65 -4.77 -17.45 3.15
N PHE A 66 -5.16 -17.28 1.89
CA PHE A 66 -4.83 -16.09 1.11
C PHE A 66 -6.07 -15.19 1.03
N LYS A 67 -5.95 -13.97 1.54
CA LYS A 67 -6.93 -12.89 1.35
C LYS A 67 -6.35 -11.89 0.36
N THR A 68 -7.12 -11.50 -0.65
CA THR A 68 -6.72 -10.45 -1.59
C THR A 68 -7.68 -9.27 -1.51
N ARG A 69 -7.14 -8.06 -1.61
CA ARG A 69 -7.96 -6.84 -1.60
C ARG A 69 -7.31 -5.73 -2.40
N ARG A 70 -8.11 -5.07 -3.23
CA ARG A 70 -7.70 -3.85 -3.93
C ARG A 70 -8.01 -2.63 -3.06
N PHE A 71 -7.04 -1.73 -3.00
CA PHE A 71 -7.14 -0.44 -2.33
C PHE A 71 -6.94 0.67 -3.34
N GLU A 72 -7.70 1.74 -3.20
CA GLU A 72 -7.63 2.92 -4.05
C GLU A 72 -7.75 4.19 -3.21
N SER A 73 -7.00 5.22 -3.60
CA SER A 73 -7.26 6.60 -3.19
C SER A 73 -7.19 7.51 -4.40
N VAL A 74 -8.11 8.47 -4.44
CA VAL A 74 -8.22 9.47 -5.49
C VAL A 74 -8.22 10.85 -4.86
N VAL A 75 -7.25 11.68 -5.24
CA VAL A 75 -7.12 13.06 -4.76
C VAL A 75 -7.25 14.00 -5.96
N ASN A 76 -8.34 14.76 -6.00
CA ASN A 76 -8.59 15.72 -7.08
C ASN A 76 -7.52 16.83 -7.06
N VAL A 77 -6.99 17.15 -8.24
CA VAL A 77 -5.98 18.19 -8.43
C VAL A 77 -6.43 19.08 -9.60
N MET A 78 -6.92 20.27 -9.27
CA MET A 78 -7.57 21.16 -10.24
C MET A 78 -6.60 21.73 -11.29
N GLU A 79 -5.31 21.84 -10.96
CA GLU A 79 -4.27 22.32 -11.86
C GLU A 79 -3.14 21.27 -11.96
N PRO A 80 -2.71 20.85 -13.17
CA PRO A 80 -1.64 19.89 -13.37
C PRO A 80 -0.24 20.52 -13.16
N LYS A 81 -0.08 21.25 -12.05
CA LYS A 81 1.19 21.86 -11.65
C LYS A 81 1.84 20.98 -10.60
N ALA A 82 3.16 20.81 -10.69
CA ALA A 82 3.94 19.97 -9.76
C ALA A 82 3.71 20.32 -8.28
N LYS A 83 3.48 21.61 -7.96
CA LYS A 83 3.14 22.09 -6.61
C LYS A 83 1.87 21.48 -6.01
N TYR A 84 0.94 20.99 -6.83
CA TYR A 84 -0.30 20.37 -6.38
C TYR A 84 -0.28 18.85 -6.55
N VAL A 85 0.32 18.37 -7.64
CA VAL A 85 0.42 16.93 -7.92
C VAL A 85 1.31 16.21 -6.92
N GLY A 86 2.48 16.77 -6.56
CA GLY A 86 3.40 16.15 -5.61
C GLY A 86 2.76 15.87 -4.24
N PRO A 87 2.17 16.87 -3.57
CA PRO A 87 1.45 16.68 -2.31
C PRO A 87 0.27 15.70 -2.44
N ALA A 88 -0.48 15.76 -3.54
CA ALA A 88 -1.62 14.86 -3.76
C ALA A 88 -1.19 13.39 -3.93
N ILE A 89 -0.04 13.13 -4.55
CA ILE A 89 0.57 11.79 -4.62
C ILE A 89 0.91 11.28 -3.22
N ASN A 90 1.56 12.11 -2.39
CA ASN A 90 1.88 11.71 -1.04
C ASN A 90 0.62 11.45 -0.20
N GLN A 91 -0.41 12.29 -0.35
CA GLN A 91 -1.69 12.11 0.33
C GLN A 91 -2.36 10.79 -0.08
N ALA A 92 -2.54 10.56 -1.38
CA ALA A 92 -3.18 9.34 -1.89
C ALA A 92 -2.40 8.07 -1.51
N ALA A 93 -1.06 8.13 -1.52
CA ALA A 93 -0.20 7.03 -1.09
C ALA A 93 -0.38 6.71 0.41
N ASN A 94 -0.39 7.74 1.27
CA ASN A 94 -0.58 7.58 2.70
C ASN A 94 -2.00 7.09 3.05
N ASP A 95 -3.01 7.49 2.27
CA ASP A 95 -4.38 6.98 2.41
C ASP A 95 -4.44 5.48 2.11
N VAL A 96 -3.86 5.03 1.00
CA VAL A 96 -3.81 3.60 0.65
C VAL A 96 -3.03 2.80 1.70
N ALA A 97 -1.89 3.32 2.17
CA ALA A 97 -1.11 2.67 3.22
C ALA A 97 -1.91 2.51 4.52
N ARG A 98 -2.71 3.51 4.91
CA ARG A 98 -3.64 3.43 6.05
C ARG A 98 -4.71 2.36 5.84
N GLN A 99 -5.39 2.36 4.68
CA GLN A 99 -6.42 1.36 4.39
C GLN A 99 -5.88 -0.08 4.44
N VAL A 100 -4.65 -0.30 3.93
CA VAL A 100 -3.98 -1.61 4.00
C VAL A 100 -3.65 -1.97 5.45
N ALA A 101 -3.11 -1.04 6.24
CA ALA A 101 -2.79 -1.30 7.64
C ALA A 101 -4.04 -1.65 8.47
N ASP A 102 -5.14 -0.90 8.28
CA ASP A 102 -6.41 -1.15 8.96
C ASP A 102 -6.99 -2.51 8.58
N TRP A 103 -6.87 -2.89 7.30
CA TRP A 103 -7.29 -4.21 6.83
C TRP A 103 -6.45 -5.34 7.45
N VAL A 104 -5.14 -5.19 7.56
CA VAL A 104 -4.27 -6.20 8.20
C VAL A 104 -4.47 -6.28 9.73
N GLN A 105 -4.92 -5.20 10.38
CA GLN A 105 -5.27 -5.22 11.80
C GLN A 105 -6.61 -5.92 12.07
N GLY A 106 -7.58 -5.77 11.16
CA GLY A 106 -8.91 -6.38 11.29
C GLY A 106 -9.04 -7.78 10.66
N ALA A 107 -8.02 -8.27 9.96
CA ALA A 107 -7.97 -9.59 9.33
C ALA A 107 -7.53 -10.69 10.29
#